data_AF-A0A7T4JVF2-F1
#
_entry.id   AF-A0A7T4JVF2-F1
#
_cell.length_a   1.000
_cell.length_b   1.000
_cell.length_c   1.000
_cell.angle_alpha   90.00
_cell.angle_beta   90.00
_cell.angle_gamma   90.00
#
_symmetry.space_group_name_H-M   'P 1'
#
loop_
_entity.id
_entity.type
_entity.pdbx_description
1 polymer ?
#
loop_
_entity_poly.entity_id
_entity_poly.type
_entity_poly.pdbx_seq_one_letter_code
_entity_poly.pdbx_strand_id
1 'polypeptide(L)'
;MFIPVAIDYEKAHRADKGVVTLSGGGATNVQVCSANSVKRVAAEMFIQFVINHTAHTLGLYTSASAIKQLIAGNPSLFANVHMYSVVQTAVKNDYEAARALRKKTVEKLQPTEERPRQRRDIVVATDASLARGDTRAAIAMISTYGKVQTRIRRVAGINEAELHAVQLAVAEYGKRAVNLHILTDSRYAFTTFECPPTTAKVHLHWVRGHNGNVLNEIADRAARFTRRNDAWKLPEMQEQMEDRLRDEIREIMKGKTPAEFIPTAGEDTCAA
;
A
#
# COMPACT_ATOMS: atom_id res chain seq x y z
N MET A 1 11.17 -6.85 -38.14
CA MET A 1 10.58 -7.97 -37.37
C MET A 1 9.83 -7.38 -36.20
N PHE A 2 8.61 -7.88 -35.93
CA PHE A 2 7.81 -7.44 -34.78
C PHE A 2 8.09 -8.34 -33.58
N ILE A 3 8.33 -7.75 -32.41
CA ILE A 3 8.60 -8.47 -31.17
C ILE A 3 7.56 -8.05 -30.13
N PRO A 4 6.68 -8.94 -29.69
CA PRO A 4 5.82 -8.67 -28.55
C PRO A 4 6.64 -8.62 -27.26
N VAL A 5 6.30 -7.67 -26.38
CA VAL A 5 6.97 -7.45 -25.11
C VAL A 5 5.92 -7.17 -24.04
N ALA A 6 6.04 -7.86 -22.91
CA ALA A 6 5.23 -7.60 -21.74
C ALA A 6 6.10 -7.41 -20.50
N ILE A 7 5.87 -6.32 -19.77
CA ILE A 7 6.51 -6.05 -18.49
C ILE A 7 5.45 -6.03 -17.41
N ASP A 8 5.65 -6.87 -16.40
CA ASP A 8 4.79 -6.96 -15.24
C ASP A 8 5.63 -6.92 -13.97
N TYR A 9 5.07 -6.39 -12.88
CA TYR A 9 5.77 -6.30 -11.60
C TYR A 9 4.81 -6.48 -10.43
N GLU A 10 5.37 -6.83 -9.28
CA GLU A 10 4.63 -6.99 -8.03
C GLU A 10 5.54 -6.72 -6.83
N LYS A 11 5.00 -5.99 -5.84
CA LYS A 11 5.68 -5.75 -4.57
C LYS A 11 5.27 -6.83 -3.57
N ALA A 12 6.21 -7.68 -3.19
CA ALA A 12 6.04 -8.63 -2.08
C ALA A 12 6.30 -7.90 -0.75
N HIS A 13 5.37 -7.05 -0.33
CA HIS A 13 5.53 -6.15 0.84
C HIS A 13 5.98 -6.87 2.12
N ARG A 14 5.53 -8.11 2.35
CA ARG A 14 5.92 -8.91 3.52
C ARG A 14 7.41 -9.26 3.54
N ALA A 15 8.02 -9.43 2.38
CA ALA A 15 9.43 -9.81 2.23
C ALA A 15 10.34 -8.60 1.98
N ASP A 16 9.79 -7.38 1.90
CA ASP A 16 10.50 -6.19 1.43
C ASP A 16 11.13 -6.34 0.04
N LYS A 17 10.59 -7.25 -0.77
CA LYS A 17 11.07 -7.54 -2.11
C LYS A 17 10.09 -7.06 -3.15
N GLY A 18 10.64 -6.75 -4.30
CA GLY A 18 9.95 -6.47 -5.53
C GLY A 18 10.32 -7.50 -6.59
N VAL A 19 9.36 -7.93 -7.38
CA VAL A 19 9.59 -8.81 -8.53
C VAL A 19 9.22 -8.03 -9.78
N VAL A 20 10.15 -7.97 -10.73
CA VAL A 20 9.94 -7.43 -12.06
C VAL A 20 10.16 -8.56 -13.06
N THR A 21 9.24 -8.72 -13.99
CA THR A 21 9.32 -9.69 -15.08
C THR A 21 9.17 -9.03 -16.42
N LEU A 22 9.99 -9.46 -17.37
CA LEU A 22 9.94 -9.04 -18.77
C LEU A 22 9.89 -10.29 -19.64
N SER A 23 8.86 -10.42 -20.47
CA SER A 23 8.81 -11.41 -21.55
C SER A 23 8.91 -10.70 -22.88
N GLY A 24 9.78 -11.18 -23.76
CA GLY A 24 9.90 -10.70 -25.13
C GLY A 24 11.05 -11.36 -25.86
N GLY A 25 10.97 -11.44 -27.19
CA GLY A 25 12.03 -12.03 -28.02
C GLY A 25 12.25 -13.53 -27.78
N GLY A 26 11.22 -14.24 -27.28
CA GLY A 26 11.28 -15.68 -27.00
C GLY A 26 11.87 -16.04 -25.62
N ALA A 27 12.19 -15.06 -24.78
CA ALA A 27 12.69 -15.28 -23.43
C ALA A 27 11.87 -14.52 -22.38
N THR A 28 11.77 -15.10 -21.18
CA THR A 28 11.15 -14.46 -20.02
C THR A 28 12.17 -14.34 -18.90
N ASN A 29 12.48 -13.10 -18.52
CA ASN A 29 13.44 -12.76 -17.48
C ASN A 29 12.73 -12.28 -16.23
N VAL A 30 13.35 -12.51 -15.07
CA VAL A 30 12.88 -12.04 -13.77
C VAL A 30 14.01 -11.38 -13.00
N GLN A 31 13.72 -10.27 -12.33
CA GLN A 31 14.65 -9.62 -11.42
C GLN A 31 13.96 -9.38 -10.08
N VAL A 32 14.63 -9.80 -9.01
CA VAL A 32 14.21 -9.53 -7.63
C VAL A 32 15.00 -8.32 -7.12
N CYS A 33 14.30 -7.33 -6.60
CA CYS A 33 14.87 -6.09 -6.10
C CYS A 33 14.22 -5.69 -4.76
N SER A 34 14.60 -4.55 -4.17
CA SER A 34 13.84 -4.00 -3.03
C SER A 34 12.47 -3.52 -3.51
N ALA A 35 11.45 -3.60 -2.64
CA ALA A 35 10.09 -3.16 -2.97
C ALA A 35 10.05 -1.71 -3.51
N ASN A 36 10.92 -0.83 -3.00
CA ASN A 36 11.01 0.57 -3.39
C ASN A 36 11.71 0.79 -4.75
N SER A 37 12.50 -0.18 -5.22
CA SER A 37 13.24 -0.07 -6.50
C SER A 37 12.46 -0.62 -7.70
N VAL A 38 11.29 -1.22 -7.50
CA VAL A 38 10.56 -1.95 -8.55
C VAL A 38 10.34 -1.14 -9.82
N LYS A 39 9.89 0.12 -9.68
CA LYS A 39 9.62 0.98 -10.84
C LYS A 39 10.92 1.33 -11.58
N ARG A 40 12.01 1.58 -10.85
CA ARG A 40 13.34 1.86 -11.41
C ARG A 40 13.87 0.64 -12.17
N VAL A 41 13.82 -0.54 -11.54
CA VAL A 41 14.30 -1.79 -12.14
C VAL A 41 13.48 -2.17 -13.37
N ALA A 42 12.15 -1.96 -13.35
CA ALA A 42 11.32 -2.15 -14.54
C ALA A 42 11.73 -1.24 -15.71
N ALA A 43 12.04 0.03 -15.44
CA ALA A 43 12.52 0.95 -16.46
C ALA A 43 13.91 0.54 -16.99
N GLU A 44 14.83 0.14 -16.11
CA GLU A 44 16.17 -0.33 -16.50
C GLU A 44 16.11 -1.58 -17.39
N MET A 45 15.31 -2.58 -17.00
CA MET A 45 15.09 -3.79 -17.80
C MET A 45 14.49 -3.46 -19.17
N PHE A 46 13.54 -2.52 -19.22
CA PHE A 46 12.94 -2.07 -20.47
C PHE A 46 13.97 -1.40 -21.38
N ILE A 47 14.72 -0.42 -20.86
CA ILE A 47 15.75 0.31 -21.63
C ILE A 47 16.77 -0.68 -22.21
N GLN A 48 17.27 -1.60 -21.39
CA GLN A 48 18.22 -2.61 -21.85
C GLN A 48 17.63 -3.49 -22.95
N PHE A 49 16.36 -3.88 -22.83
CA PHE A 49 15.69 -4.66 -23.86
C PHE A 49 15.55 -3.89 -25.17
N VAL A 50 15.19 -2.60 -25.14
CA VAL A 50 15.09 -1.76 -26.33
C VAL A 50 16.45 -1.60 -27.01
N ILE A 51 17.51 -1.34 -26.23
CA ILE A 51 18.89 -1.21 -26.74
C ILE A 51 19.32 -2.47 -27.51
N ASN A 52 18.95 -3.65 -27.01
CA ASN A 52 19.30 -4.92 -27.64
C ASN A 52 18.46 -5.23 -28.90
N HIS A 53 17.36 -4.50 -29.14
CA HIS A 53 16.42 -4.76 -30.23
C HIS A 53 16.08 -3.50 -31.05
N THR A 54 17.05 -2.60 -31.23
CA THR A 54 16.87 -1.34 -31.98
C THR A 54 16.46 -1.54 -33.43
N ALA A 55 16.84 -2.67 -34.04
CA ALA A 55 16.47 -3.04 -35.42
C ALA A 55 15.04 -3.62 -35.55
N HIS A 56 14.28 -3.70 -34.47
CA HIS A 56 12.97 -4.36 -34.42
C HIS A 56 11.88 -3.43 -33.92
N THR A 57 10.67 -3.68 -34.40
CA THR A 57 9.46 -3.02 -33.92
C THR A 57 8.96 -3.76 -32.69
N LEU A 58 8.84 -3.09 -31.56
CA LEU A 58 8.45 -3.67 -30.28
C LEU A 58 7.00 -3.35 -29.97
N GLY A 59 6.17 -4.38 -29.73
CA GLY A 59 4.81 -4.22 -29.24
C GLY A 59 4.77 -4.35 -27.72
N LEU A 60 4.70 -3.25 -26.98
CA LEU A 60 4.82 -3.23 -25.52
C LEU A 60 3.47 -3.17 -24.82
N TYR A 61 3.25 -4.10 -23.89
CA TYR A 61 2.27 -3.93 -22.81
C TYR A 61 2.99 -3.82 -21.45
N THR A 62 2.60 -2.85 -20.64
CA THR A 62 3.15 -2.69 -19.29
C THR A 62 2.15 -2.08 -18.30
N SER A 63 2.17 -2.61 -17.08
CA SER A 63 1.49 -2.03 -15.91
C SER A 63 2.29 -0.89 -15.26
N ALA A 64 3.57 -0.70 -15.61
CA ALA A 64 4.44 0.29 -14.98
C ALA A 64 4.26 1.69 -15.59
N SER A 65 3.68 2.61 -14.81
CA SER A 65 3.51 4.01 -15.23
C SER A 65 4.83 4.72 -15.55
N ALA A 66 5.92 4.37 -14.85
CA ALA A 66 7.25 4.93 -15.09
C ALA A 66 7.75 4.69 -16.53
N ILE A 67 7.47 3.53 -17.12
CA ILE A 67 7.85 3.23 -18.51
C ILE A 67 7.01 4.06 -19.48
N LYS A 68 5.72 4.25 -19.19
CA LYS A 68 4.83 5.09 -20.00
C LYS A 68 5.32 6.54 -20.02
N GLN A 69 5.71 7.08 -18.86
CA GLN A 69 6.29 8.41 -18.73
C GLN A 69 7.62 8.54 -19.47
N LEU A 70 8.48 7.52 -19.38
CA LEU A 70 9.78 7.49 -20.07
C LEU A 70 9.63 7.57 -21.60
N ILE A 71 8.71 6.79 -22.18
CA ILE A 71 8.44 6.78 -23.62
C ILE A 71 7.83 8.11 -24.06
N ALA A 72 6.84 8.62 -23.31
CA ALA A 72 6.19 9.90 -23.62
C ALA A 72 7.17 11.09 -23.56
N GLY A 73 8.13 11.06 -22.64
CA GLY A 73 9.15 12.11 -22.51
C GLY A 73 10.25 12.06 -23.58
N ASN A 74 10.44 10.92 -24.27
CA ASN A 74 11.55 10.71 -25.22
C ASN A 74 11.10 9.97 -26.49
N PRO A 75 10.11 10.49 -27.25
CA PRO A 75 9.50 9.76 -28.35
C PRO A 75 10.49 9.38 -29.47
N SER A 76 11.53 10.18 -29.72
CA SER A 76 12.55 9.88 -30.73
C SER A 76 13.42 8.67 -30.36
N LEU A 77 13.71 8.46 -29.07
CA LEU A 77 14.51 7.33 -28.59
C LEU A 77 13.73 6.01 -28.62
N PHE A 78 12.40 6.07 -28.60
CA PHE A 78 11.51 4.92 -28.55
C PHE A 78 10.62 4.82 -29.80
N ALA A 79 11.05 5.37 -30.93
CA ALA A 79 10.27 5.40 -32.17
C ALA A 79 9.91 3.99 -32.70
N ASN A 80 10.69 2.97 -32.32
CA ASN A 80 10.43 1.58 -32.65
C ASN A 80 9.49 0.86 -31.68
N VAL A 81 8.96 1.54 -30.65
CA VAL A 81 8.09 0.97 -29.61
C VAL A 81 6.64 1.41 -29.80
N HIS A 82 5.74 0.43 -29.98
CA HIS A 82 4.30 0.63 -29.98
C HIS A 82 3.69 0.16 -28.67
N MET A 83 3.11 1.08 -27.90
CA MET A 83 2.45 0.76 -26.65
C MET A 83 1.00 0.35 -26.82
N TYR A 84 0.60 -0.70 -26.11
CA TYR A 84 -0.80 -1.11 -25.97
C TYR A 84 -1.34 -0.73 -24.59
N SER A 85 -2.52 -0.12 -24.56
CA SER A 85 -3.22 0.24 -23.31
C SER A 85 -3.89 -0.98 -22.64
N VAL A 86 -4.20 -2.00 -23.43
CA VAL A 86 -4.83 -3.26 -23.00
C VAL A 86 -4.06 -4.45 -23.57
N VAL A 87 -4.17 -5.62 -22.93
CA VAL A 87 -3.56 -6.85 -23.44
C VAL A 87 -4.31 -7.25 -24.71
N GLN A 88 -3.66 -7.09 -25.85
CA GLN A 88 -4.17 -7.52 -27.15
C GLN A 88 -3.61 -8.89 -27.52
N THR A 89 -4.21 -9.55 -28.51
CA THR A 89 -3.77 -10.85 -29.02
C THR A 89 -2.29 -10.89 -29.37
N ALA A 90 -1.74 -9.78 -29.90
CA ALA A 90 -0.34 -9.68 -30.29
C ALA A 90 0.66 -9.84 -29.11
N VAL A 91 0.29 -9.43 -27.90
CA VAL A 91 1.17 -9.41 -26.71
C VAL A 91 0.70 -10.37 -25.60
N LYS A 92 -0.39 -11.10 -25.85
CA LYS A 92 -1.06 -11.93 -24.85
C LYS A 92 -0.14 -13.02 -24.29
N ASN A 93 0.57 -13.73 -25.16
CA ASN A 93 1.43 -14.86 -24.75
C ASN A 93 2.57 -14.38 -23.85
N ASP A 94 3.25 -13.29 -24.22
CA ASP A 94 4.30 -12.69 -23.41
C ASP A 94 3.78 -12.14 -22.08
N TYR A 95 2.58 -11.55 -22.10
CA TYR A 95 1.93 -11.11 -20.87
C TYR A 95 1.65 -12.27 -19.91
N GLU A 96 1.09 -13.37 -20.42
CA GLU A 96 0.80 -14.56 -19.62
C GLU A 96 2.09 -15.20 -19.09
N ALA A 97 3.15 -15.27 -19.91
CA ALA A 97 4.45 -15.77 -19.51
C ALA A 97 5.10 -14.92 -18.41
N ALA A 98 5.15 -13.59 -18.59
CA ALA A 98 5.66 -12.66 -17.58
C ALA A 98 4.87 -12.79 -16.26
N ARG A 99 3.53 -12.78 -16.34
CA ARG A 99 2.65 -12.89 -15.18
C ARG A 99 2.82 -14.23 -14.44
N ALA A 100 2.96 -15.34 -15.17
CA ALA A 100 3.17 -16.66 -14.58
C ALA A 100 4.51 -16.74 -13.84
N LEU A 101 5.59 -16.24 -14.45
CA LEU A 101 6.90 -16.20 -13.81
C LEU A 101 6.91 -15.29 -12.58
N ARG A 102 6.24 -14.14 -12.67
CA ARG A 102 6.08 -13.20 -11.56
C ARG A 102 5.38 -13.87 -10.39
N LYS A 103 4.22 -14.48 -10.64
CA LYS A 103 3.44 -15.21 -9.62
C LYS A 103 4.27 -16.29 -8.95
N LYS A 104 4.94 -17.14 -9.73
CA LYS A 104 5.83 -18.20 -9.21
C LYS A 104 6.97 -17.65 -8.36
N THR A 105 7.55 -16.52 -8.73
CA THR A 105 8.66 -15.90 -8.00
C THR A 105 8.17 -15.23 -6.72
N VAL A 106 7.05 -14.51 -6.77
CA VAL A 106 6.42 -13.91 -5.60
C VAL A 106 6.02 -14.99 -4.59
N GLU A 107 5.43 -16.10 -5.03
CA GLU A 107 5.08 -17.24 -4.17
C GLU A 107 6.33 -17.84 -3.47
N LYS A 108 7.46 -17.91 -4.16
CA LYS A 108 8.74 -18.35 -3.56
C LYS A 108 9.33 -17.34 -2.56
N LEU A 109 9.09 -16.05 -2.78
CA LEU A 109 9.58 -14.96 -1.91
C LEU A 109 8.64 -14.71 -0.73
N GLN A 110 7.38 -15.11 -0.83
CA GLN A 110 6.50 -15.15 0.32
C GLN A 110 7.09 -16.18 1.30
N PRO A 111 7.30 -15.81 2.57
CA PRO A 111 7.76 -16.76 3.57
C PRO A 111 6.88 -18.01 3.55
N THR A 112 7.48 -19.19 3.36
CA THR A 112 6.79 -20.50 3.30
C THR A 112 6.10 -20.85 4.62
N GLU A 113 6.35 -20.09 5.68
CA GLU A 113 5.47 -20.09 6.84
C GLU A 113 4.20 -19.29 6.50
N GLU A 114 3.15 -19.98 6.07
CA GLU A 114 1.89 -19.79 6.78
C GLU A 114 2.18 -20.08 8.25
N ARG A 115 2.77 -19.11 8.96
CA ARG A 115 2.70 -19.14 10.42
C ARG A 115 1.22 -19.30 10.66
N PRO A 116 0.76 -20.34 11.39
CA PRO A 116 -0.61 -20.32 11.87
C PRO A 116 -0.78 -18.91 12.42
N ARG A 117 -1.81 -18.18 11.95
CA ARG A 117 -2.08 -16.81 12.42
C ARG A 117 -2.31 -16.92 13.92
N GLN A 118 -1.21 -16.98 14.68
CA GLN A 118 -1.20 -16.88 16.11
C GLN A 118 -1.84 -15.54 16.27
N ARG A 119 -3.06 -15.58 16.80
CA ARG A 119 -3.71 -14.37 17.21
C ARG A 119 -2.71 -13.72 18.16
N ARG A 120 -2.37 -12.47 17.89
CA ARG A 120 -1.40 -11.69 18.66
C ARG A 120 -2.05 -10.41 19.10
N ASP A 121 -1.36 -9.71 19.99
CA ASP A 121 -1.72 -8.35 20.33
C ASP A 121 -1.36 -7.43 19.16
N ILE A 122 -2.34 -6.62 18.77
CA ILE A 122 -2.24 -5.68 17.66
C ILE A 122 -2.59 -4.30 18.19
N VAL A 123 -1.71 -3.34 17.95
CA VAL A 123 -2.00 -1.93 18.19
C VAL A 123 -2.21 -1.25 16.85
N VAL A 124 -3.31 -0.50 16.74
CA VAL A 124 -3.71 0.22 15.55
C VAL A 124 -4.03 1.65 15.93
N ALA A 125 -3.40 2.63 15.29
CA ALA A 125 -3.84 4.02 15.37
C ALA A 125 -4.77 4.36 14.21
N THR A 126 -5.77 5.19 14.46
CA THR A 126 -6.79 5.58 13.49
C THR A 126 -7.00 7.08 13.53
N ASP A 127 -7.22 7.66 12.34
CA ASP A 127 -7.52 9.09 12.21
C ASP A 127 -8.41 9.33 10.98
N ALA A 128 -9.13 10.45 10.97
CA ALA A 128 -9.86 10.91 9.80
C ALA A 128 -9.60 12.38 9.46
N SER A 129 -9.77 12.70 8.18
CA SER A 129 -9.64 14.07 7.68
C SER A 129 -10.77 14.42 6.73
N LEU A 130 -11.44 15.53 7.01
CA LEU A 130 -12.52 16.09 6.18
C LEU A 130 -12.26 17.58 5.92
N ALA A 131 -12.46 18.03 4.68
CA ALA A 131 -12.37 19.44 4.34
C ALA A 131 -13.66 20.18 4.74
N ARG A 132 -13.56 21.46 5.06
CA ARG A 132 -14.72 22.27 5.43
C ARG A 132 -15.75 22.28 4.29
N GLY A 133 -16.99 21.88 4.61
CA GLY A 133 -18.10 21.85 3.65
C GLY A 133 -18.06 20.68 2.66
N ASP A 134 -17.11 19.76 2.79
CA ASP A 134 -17.05 18.55 1.97
C ASP A 134 -17.84 17.40 2.62
N THR A 135 -18.13 16.37 1.84
CA THR A 135 -18.75 15.11 2.29
C THR A 135 -17.81 13.92 2.09
N ARG A 136 -16.65 14.10 1.44
CA ARG A 136 -15.67 13.04 1.20
C ARG A 136 -14.54 13.11 2.21
N ALA A 137 -14.65 12.34 3.29
CA ALA A 137 -13.58 12.21 4.28
C ALA A 137 -12.58 11.13 3.86
N ALA A 138 -11.31 11.36 4.17
CA ALA A 138 -10.33 10.30 4.22
C ALA A 138 -10.30 9.69 5.63
N ILE A 139 -10.22 8.37 5.70
CA ILE A 139 -9.98 7.62 6.93
C ILE A 139 -8.67 6.86 6.78
N ALA A 140 -7.91 6.73 7.86
CA ALA A 140 -6.65 6.00 7.89
C ALA A 140 -6.58 5.07 9.09
N MET A 141 -5.87 3.95 8.91
CA MET A 141 -5.39 3.13 10.01
C MET A 141 -3.94 2.71 9.78
N ILE A 142 -3.19 2.68 10.88
CA ILE A 142 -1.77 2.35 10.93
C ILE A 142 -1.57 1.31 12.02
N SER A 143 -0.97 0.17 11.69
CA SER A 143 -0.76 -0.92 12.66
C SER A 143 0.71 -1.16 12.97
N THR A 144 1.00 -1.68 14.17
CA THR A 144 2.34 -2.13 14.58
C THR A 144 2.90 -3.29 13.74
N TYR A 145 2.09 -3.88 12.84
CA TYR A 145 2.53 -4.89 11.88
C TYR A 145 2.94 -4.31 10.52
N GLY A 146 3.07 -2.99 10.42
CA GLY A 146 3.47 -2.31 9.19
C GLY A 146 2.35 -2.16 8.16
N LYS A 147 1.10 -2.48 8.52
CA LYS A 147 -0.03 -2.22 7.62
C LYS A 147 -0.46 -0.76 7.70
N VAL A 148 -0.43 -0.11 6.55
CA VAL A 148 -1.03 1.21 6.26
C VAL A 148 -2.23 0.97 5.38
N GLN A 149 -3.39 1.50 5.77
CA GLN A 149 -4.60 1.44 4.96
C GLN A 149 -5.37 2.74 5.08
N THR A 150 -5.68 3.34 3.93
CA THR A 150 -6.50 4.54 3.86
C THR A 150 -7.68 4.32 2.91
N ARG A 151 -8.76 5.06 3.10
CA ARG A 151 -9.95 5.03 2.23
C ARG A 151 -10.59 6.40 2.15
N ILE A 152 -11.26 6.70 1.03
CA ILE A 152 -12.22 7.80 0.95
C ILE A 152 -13.62 7.26 1.24
N ARG A 153 -14.35 7.94 2.12
CA ARG A 153 -15.74 7.64 2.48
C ARG A 153 -16.61 8.88 2.32
N ARG A 154 -17.85 8.68 1.89
CA ARG A 154 -18.88 9.72 2.03
C ARG A 154 -19.39 9.71 3.45
N VAL A 155 -19.46 10.88 4.07
CA VAL A 155 -19.89 11.09 5.46
C VAL A 155 -20.69 12.40 5.56
N ALA A 156 -21.52 12.50 6.57
CA ALA A 156 -22.22 13.72 6.97
C ALA A 156 -21.32 14.70 7.76
N GLY A 157 -20.22 14.22 8.36
CA GLY A 157 -19.30 15.07 9.09
C GLY A 157 -18.05 14.33 9.59
N ILE A 158 -17.15 15.08 10.23
CA ILE A 158 -15.86 14.55 10.72
C ILE A 158 -16.05 13.45 11.78
N ASN A 159 -17.00 13.61 12.70
CA ASN A 159 -17.28 12.62 13.75
C ASN A 159 -17.64 11.24 13.20
N GLU A 160 -18.42 11.18 12.12
CA GLU A 160 -18.74 9.93 11.43
C GLU A 160 -17.51 9.32 10.75
N ALA A 161 -16.66 10.17 10.16
CA ALA A 161 -15.41 9.71 9.56
C ALA A 161 -14.45 9.11 10.60
N GLU A 162 -14.33 9.73 11.77
CA GLU A 162 -13.53 9.21 12.89
C GLU A 162 -14.05 7.85 13.35
N LEU A 163 -15.36 7.70 13.51
CA LEU A 163 -15.97 6.43 13.86
C LEU A 163 -15.71 5.36 12.77
N HIS A 164 -15.79 5.73 11.50
CA HIS A 164 -15.44 4.83 10.40
C HIS A 164 -13.96 4.43 10.39
N ALA A 165 -13.05 5.29 10.85
CA ALA A 165 -11.63 4.95 10.98
C ALA A 165 -11.43 3.87 12.06
N VAL A 166 -12.09 4.00 13.23
CA VAL A 166 -12.10 2.96 14.28
C VAL A 166 -12.72 1.65 13.77
N GLN A 167 -13.87 1.73 13.08
CA GLN A 167 -14.52 0.55 12.50
C GLN A 167 -13.65 -0.14 11.44
N LEU A 168 -12.84 0.61 10.70
CA LEU A 168 -11.88 0.06 9.74
C LEU A 168 -10.85 -0.86 10.43
N ALA A 169 -10.35 -0.45 11.60
CA ALA A 169 -9.42 -1.25 12.39
C ALA A 169 -10.05 -2.57 12.87
N VAL A 170 -11.30 -2.51 13.36
CA VAL A 170 -12.01 -3.71 13.82
C VAL A 170 -12.33 -4.65 12.67
N ALA A 171 -12.78 -4.12 11.53
CA ALA A 171 -13.06 -4.93 10.35
C ALA A 171 -11.81 -5.67 9.85
N GLU A 172 -10.64 -5.04 9.97
CA GLU A 172 -9.38 -5.65 9.56
C GLU A 172 -8.86 -6.71 10.54
N TYR A 173 -8.89 -6.39 11.84
CA TYR A 173 -8.15 -7.14 12.85
C TYR A 173 -9.01 -7.88 13.88
N GLY A 174 -10.31 -7.62 13.95
CA GLY A 174 -11.20 -8.24 14.93
C GLY A 174 -11.24 -9.77 14.88
N LYS A 175 -11.02 -10.37 13.69
CA LYS A 175 -10.93 -11.83 13.53
C LYS A 175 -9.51 -12.40 13.61
N ARG A 176 -8.50 -11.53 13.78
CA ARG A 176 -7.07 -11.86 13.64
C ARG A 176 -6.26 -11.60 14.90
N ALA A 177 -6.68 -10.68 15.77
CA ALA A 177 -6.01 -10.36 17.03
C ALA A 177 -6.51 -11.23 18.19
N VAL A 178 -5.70 -11.37 19.25
CA VAL A 178 -6.21 -11.76 20.59
C VAL A 178 -6.73 -10.50 21.26
N ASN A 179 -5.85 -9.53 21.46
CA ASN A 179 -6.19 -8.20 21.93
C ASN A 179 -5.94 -7.18 20.80
N LEU A 180 -6.96 -6.40 20.47
CA LEU A 180 -6.88 -5.31 19.50
C LEU A 180 -6.96 -4.00 20.25
N HIS A 181 -5.83 -3.28 20.33
CA HIS A 181 -5.74 -1.96 20.92
C HIS A 181 -5.88 -0.92 19.81
N ILE A 182 -6.91 -0.09 19.88
CA ILE A 182 -7.17 0.97 18.90
C ILE A 182 -6.87 2.31 19.57
N LEU A 183 -6.03 3.12 18.94
CA LEU A 183 -5.68 4.47 19.39
C LEU A 183 -6.41 5.49 18.52
N THR A 184 -7.12 6.41 19.14
CA THR A 184 -7.81 7.51 18.45
C THR A 184 -7.75 8.77 19.31
N ASP A 185 -7.57 9.93 18.69
CA ASP A 185 -7.69 11.23 19.36
C ASP A 185 -9.11 11.82 19.29
N SER A 186 -10.01 11.19 18.53
CA SER A 186 -11.42 11.55 18.48
C SER A 186 -12.13 11.12 19.76
N ARG A 187 -12.40 12.10 20.63
CA ARG A 187 -13.23 11.89 21.82
C ARG A 187 -14.62 11.38 21.46
N TYR A 188 -15.18 11.80 20.33
CA TYR A 188 -16.47 11.32 19.85
C TYR A 188 -16.43 9.82 19.51
N ALA A 189 -15.42 9.38 18.76
CA ALA A 189 -15.27 7.96 18.45
C ALA A 189 -15.01 7.15 19.72
N PHE A 190 -14.19 7.68 20.64
CA PHE A 190 -13.92 7.04 21.93
C PHE A 190 -15.20 6.78 22.76
N THR A 191 -16.10 7.76 22.84
CA THR A 191 -17.31 7.64 23.67
C THR A 191 -18.47 6.92 22.98
N THR A 192 -18.52 6.94 21.65
CA THR A 192 -19.69 6.47 20.88
C THR A 192 -19.44 5.12 20.20
N PHE A 193 -18.20 4.63 20.22
CA PHE A 193 -17.87 3.39 19.54
C PHE A 193 -18.54 2.18 20.20
N GLU A 194 -19.43 1.56 19.44
CA GLU A 194 -19.97 0.24 19.73
C GLU A 194 -19.17 -0.82 18.96
N CYS A 195 -18.56 -1.75 19.69
CA CYS A 195 -17.76 -2.79 19.07
C CYS A 195 -18.64 -3.78 18.30
N PRO A 196 -18.48 -3.93 16.96
CA PRO A 196 -19.21 -4.93 16.21
C PRO A 196 -18.76 -6.35 16.61
N PRO A 197 -19.55 -7.40 16.28
CA PRO A 197 -19.20 -8.79 16.59
C PRO A 197 -17.82 -9.18 16.07
N THR A 198 -16.97 -9.63 17.00
CA THR A 198 -15.55 -9.88 16.76
C THR A 198 -15.05 -11.02 17.65
N THR A 199 -13.93 -11.64 17.30
CA THR A 199 -13.30 -12.69 18.13
C THR A 199 -12.15 -12.18 18.99
N ALA A 200 -11.71 -10.94 18.77
CA ALA A 200 -10.68 -10.27 19.54
C ALA A 200 -11.30 -9.49 20.71
N LYS A 201 -10.56 -9.37 21.82
CA LYS A 201 -10.86 -8.38 22.86
C LYS A 201 -10.44 -7.01 22.34
N VAL A 202 -11.39 -6.11 22.17
CA VAL A 202 -11.13 -4.77 21.63
C VAL A 202 -10.97 -3.79 22.77
N HIS A 203 -9.86 -3.08 22.78
CA HIS A 203 -9.53 -2.03 23.73
C HIS A 203 -9.41 -0.72 22.95
N LEU A 204 -10.32 0.21 23.17
CA LEU A 204 -10.22 1.55 22.59
C LEU A 204 -9.49 2.45 23.58
N HIS A 205 -8.51 3.20 23.09
CA HIS A 205 -7.69 4.12 23.87
C HIS A 205 -7.84 5.50 23.26
N TRP A 206 -8.22 6.46 24.08
CA TRP A 206 -8.11 7.86 23.71
C TRP A 206 -6.65 8.29 23.85
N VAL A 207 -6.16 9.06 22.89
CA VAL A 207 -4.82 9.67 22.94
C VAL A 207 -4.96 11.15 22.61
N ARG A 208 -4.09 12.00 23.14
CA ARG A 208 -4.12 13.41 22.72
C ARG A 208 -3.61 13.56 21.29
N GLY A 209 -4.39 14.26 20.46
CA GLY A 209 -3.92 14.74 19.17
C GLY A 209 -2.70 15.64 19.37
N HIS A 210 -1.68 15.44 18.53
CA HIS A 210 -0.42 16.20 18.52
C HIS A 210 0.45 16.13 19.79
N ASN A 211 0.32 15.08 20.61
CA ASN A 211 1.18 14.91 21.79
C ASN A 211 1.56 13.45 22.08
N GLY A 212 2.42 12.86 21.23
CA GLY A 212 3.37 11.82 21.68
C GLY A 212 3.14 10.40 21.18
N ASN A 213 1.97 10.02 20.67
CA ASN A 213 1.82 8.70 20.05
C ASN A 213 2.19 8.74 18.56
N VAL A 214 3.38 8.24 18.25
CA VAL A 214 3.93 8.22 16.88
C VAL A 214 3.01 7.53 15.87
N LEU A 215 2.24 6.51 16.27
CA LEU A 215 1.30 5.84 15.35
C LEU A 215 0.10 6.74 15.03
N ASN A 216 -0.39 7.51 16.00
CA ASN A 216 -1.49 8.47 15.79
C ASN A 216 -1.08 9.59 14.84
N GLU A 217 0.14 10.13 15.01
CA GLU A 217 0.67 11.16 14.11
C GLU A 217 0.84 10.67 12.67
N ILE A 218 1.23 9.40 12.49
CA ILE A 218 1.31 8.78 11.17
C ILE A 218 -0.10 8.59 10.59
N ALA A 219 -1.08 8.20 11.40
CA ALA A 219 -2.48 8.08 10.96
C ALA A 219 -3.02 9.43 10.48
N ASP A 220 -2.79 10.51 11.24
CA ASP A 220 -3.16 11.89 10.87
C ASP A 220 -2.49 12.36 9.57
N ARG A 221 -1.19 12.11 9.43
CA ARG A 221 -0.48 12.37 8.16
C ARG A 221 -1.10 11.58 7.00
N ALA A 222 -1.41 10.30 7.20
CA ALA A 222 -1.99 9.44 6.17
C ALA A 222 -3.39 9.91 5.74
N ALA A 223 -4.26 10.25 6.70
CA ALA A 223 -5.62 10.72 6.44
C ALA A 223 -5.60 12.06 5.68
N ARG A 224 -4.85 13.05 6.18
CA ARG A 224 -4.73 14.38 5.52
C ARG A 224 -4.11 14.28 4.13
N PHE A 225 -3.12 13.41 3.93
CA PHE A 225 -2.51 13.22 2.61
C PHE A 225 -3.50 12.57 1.64
N THR A 226 -4.19 11.51 2.08
CA THR A 226 -5.19 10.81 1.27
C THR A 226 -6.34 11.74 0.86
N ARG A 227 -6.84 12.57 1.78
CA ARG A 227 -7.87 13.57 1.48
C ARG A 227 -7.40 14.56 0.41
N ARG A 228 -6.19 15.10 0.55
CA ARG A 228 -5.62 16.06 -0.42
C ARG A 228 -5.41 15.43 -1.79
N ASN A 229 -4.94 14.19 -1.84
CA ASN A 229 -4.81 13.45 -3.10
C ASN A 229 -6.15 13.23 -3.79
N ASP A 230 -7.22 12.90 -3.05
CA ASP A 230 -8.55 12.77 -3.65
C ASP A 230 -9.09 14.11 -4.15
N ALA A 231 -8.84 15.21 -3.43
CA ALA A 231 -9.23 16.55 -3.83
C ALA A 231 -8.53 16.99 -5.14
N TRP A 232 -7.25 16.64 -5.31
CA TRP A 232 -6.45 17.02 -6.48
C TRP A 232 -6.33 15.92 -7.54
N LYS A 233 -6.99 14.78 -7.35
CA LYS A 233 -6.97 13.62 -8.27
C LYS A 233 -5.55 13.14 -8.59
N LEU A 234 -4.73 12.93 -7.55
CA LEU A 234 -3.34 12.50 -7.63
C LEU A 234 -3.14 11.05 -7.14
N PRO A 235 -3.64 10.02 -7.86
CA PRO A 235 -3.58 8.63 -7.39
C PRO A 235 -2.15 8.06 -7.31
N GLU A 236 -1.23 8.51 -8.17
CA GLU A 236 0.16 8.04 -8.14
C GLU A 236 0.90 8.48 -6.87
N MET A 237 0.54 9.65 -6.32
CA MET A 237 1.11 10.15 -5.07
C MET A 237 0.63 9.34 -3.87
N GLN A 238 -0.57 8.76 -3.94
CA GLN A 238 -1.13 7.92 -2.88
C GLN A 238 -0.27 6.68 -2.65
N GLU A 239 0.05 5.95 -3.72
CA GLU A 239 0.88 4.75 -3.64
C GLU A 239 2.26 5.08 -3.04
N GLN A 240 2.90 6.16 -3.51
CA GLN A 240 4.21 6.59 -3.03
C GLN A 240 4.19 7.01 -1.56
N MET A 241 3.10 7.62 -1.08
CA MET A 241 2.96 7.97 0.33
C MET A 241 2.76 6.73 1.19
N GLU A 242 1.89 5.80 0.78
CA GLU A 242 1.66 4.58 1.56
C GLU A 242 2.92 3.74 1.69
N ASP A 243 3.74 3.64 0.62
CA ASP A 243 5.02 2.95 0.69
C ASP A 243 5.99 3.62 1.66
N ARG A 244 6.12 4.95 1.60
CA ARG A 244 6.95 5.70 2.56
C ARG A 244 6.50 5.51 4.00
N LEU A 245 5.18 5.51 4.26
CA LEU A 245 4.67 5.28 5.62
C LEU A 245 4.90 3.84 6.08
N ARG A 246 4.80 2.84 5.19
CA ARG A 246 5.13 1.44 5.52
C ARG A 246 6.59 1.30 5.92
N ASP A 247 7.50 1.95 5.20
CA ASP A 247 8.93 1.97 5.55
C ASP A 247 9.16 2.68 6.88
N GLU A 248 8.55 3.83 7.10
CA GLU A 248 8.63 4.60 8.33
C GLU A 248 8.16 3.77 9.55
N ILE A 249 7.02 3.08 9.43
CA ILE A 249 6.52 2.18 10.48
C ILE A 249 7.49 1.02 10.69
N ARG A 250 8.04 0.43 9.63
CA ARG A 250 9.02 -0.67 9.77
C ARG A 250 10.22 -0.21 10.57
N GLU A 251 10.76 0.98 10.31
CA GLU A 251 11.87 1.54 11.08
C GLU A 251 11.47 1.81 12.53
N ILE A 252 10.29 2.39 12.78
CA ILE A 252 9.77 2.64 14.14
C ILE A 252 9.62 1.34 14.93
N MET A 253 9.22 0.26 14.27
CA MET A 253 9.00 -1.05 14.89
C MET A 253 10.29 -1.85 15.11
N LYS A 254 11.45 -1.41 14.60
CA LYS A 254 12.72 -2.13 14.84
C LYS A 254 13.06 -2.13 16.32
N GLY A 255 13.14 -3.32 16.90
CA GLY A 255 13.49 -3.51 18.31
C GLY A 255 12.38 -3.16 19.30
N LYS A 256 11.17 -2.82 18.83
CA LYS A 256 10.02 -2.48 19.68
C LYS A 256 8.94 -3.54 19.64
N THR A 257 8.24 -3.71 20.74
CA THR A 257 7.06 -4.58 20.85
C THR A 257 5.77 -3.78 20.68
N PRO A 258 4.66 -4.40 20.22
CA PRO A 258 3.37 -3.70 20.15
C PRO A 258 2.92 -3.08 21.48
N ALA A 259 3.26 -3.73 22.62
CA ALA A 259 2.85 -3.27 23.94
C ALA A 259 3.39 -1.87 24.30
N GLU A 260 4.56 -1.50 23.78
CA GLU A 260 5.18 -0.18 23.99
C GLU A 260 4.39 0.98 23.39
N PHE A 261 3.43 0.70 22.50
CA PHE A 261 2.58 1.72 21.87
C PHE A 261 1.23 1.87 22.55
N ILE A 262 0.93 1.06 23.56
CA ILE A 262 -0.30 1.16 24.35
C ILE A 262 -0.10 2.27 25.39
N PRO A 263 -0.98 3.27 25.46
CA PRO A 263 -0.90 4.33 26.47
C PRO A 263 -0.97 3.74 27.89
N THR A 264 -0.13 4.23 28.80
CA THR A 264 -0.18 3.86 30.22
C THR A 264 -1.44 4.44 30.88
N ALA A 265 -2.09 3.65 31.74
CA ALA A 265 -3.24 4.10 32.52
C ALA A 265 -2.81 5.24 33.46
N GLY A 266 -3.27 6.47 33.19
CA GLY A 266 -2.99 7.65 34.02
C GLY A 266 -2.63 8.92 33.25
N GLU A 267 -2.07 8.83 32.04
CA GLU A 267 -1.69 10.03 31.29
C GLU A 267 -2.75 10.48 30.28
N ASP A 268 -3.52 9.56 29.67
CA ASP A 268 -4.50 9.90 28.63
C ASP A 268 -5.71 8.95 28.51
N THR A 269 -6.09 8.21 29.56
CA THR A 269 -7.26 7.31 29.51
C THR A 269 -8.30 7.69 30.56
N CYS A 270 -9.45 8.21 30.13
CA CYS A 270 -10.68 8.11 30.94
C CYS A 270 -11.31 6.76 30.62
N ALA A 271 -11.35 5.84 31.60
CA ALA A 271 -12.19 4.66 31.49
C ALA A 271 -13.65 5.11 31.32
N ALA A 272 -14.33 4.55 30.32
CA ALA A 272 -15.80 4.52 30.27
C ALA A 272 -16.27 3.21 30.89
#